data_AF-A0A916HX80-F1
#
_entry.id   AF-A0A916HX80-F1
#
_cell.length_a   1.000
_cell.length_b   1.000
_cell.length_c   1.000
_cell.angle_alpha   90.00
_cell.angle_beta   90.00
_cell.angle_gamma   90.00
#
_symmetry.space_group_name_H-M   'P 1'
#
loop_
_entity.id
_entity.type
_entity.pdbx_description
1 polymer ?
#
loop_
_entity_poly.entity_id
_entity_poly.type
_entity_poly.pdbx_seq_one_letter_code
_entity_poly.pdbx_strand_id
1 'polypeptide(L)'
;MRMSMAWCAAAAASASAMAQCPETWHAASGVTGVNPVVFAITMWDPDGAGPRSPVMVAAGEFSQAGETPANNIAAWDGSAWSALGAGTDGRVNALAVLPTGELVAAGSFTTAGGVPVNRIARWDGSAWSGLGAGMDNEINALTLIPSGELVAGGFFTNAGVPANRVARWNGSAWSAMGAGFGGVVYALQVRNGELIAGGAFTNRVSRWTGTAWSPIGAFNNWVTSLGLMANGDLVAGGLFTAPAVRVAKWNGSTWSGFGAGVNNAPWAFTVVENGDLIVGGNFTAVEGQPYRCIARWNGSAWSGLGTGVEPGGVQALLVLDNGHLMVGGNFTIAGGLASSCLARWAADCPPACDPDVNCDGAVNGFDVEAAEQAVNGDFTNFCQTDADYNKDGAVNGFDVEAVEQGVNGAPCP
;
A
#
# COMPACT_ATOMS: atom_id res chain seq x y z
N MET A 1 46.10 18.69 -41.28
CA MET A 1 46.27 17.90 -40.04
C MET A 1 45.04 18.16 -39.18
N ARG A 2 44.15 17.17 -39.04
CA ARG A 2 42.91 17.30 -38.26
C ARG A 2 43.25 17.22 -36.77
N MET A 3 42.91 18.25 -36.01
CA MET A 3 43.01 18.24 -34.55
C MET A 3 41.64 17.86 -33.99
N SER A 4 41.58 16.66 -33.42
CA SER A 4 40.43 16.05 -32.75
C SER A 4 40.20 16.71 -31.38
N MET A 5 39.01 17.28 -31.17
CA MET A 5 38.55 17.75 -29.87
C MET A 5 37.64 16.68 -29.26
N ALA A 6 38.14 15.95 -28.28
CA ALA A 6 37.36 14.99 -27.51
C ALA A 6 36.58 15.74 -26.43
N TRP A 7 35.26 15.65 -26.45
CA TRP A 7 34.40 16.09 -25.36
C TRP A 7 34.21 14.93 -24.38
N CYS A 8 34.80 15.05 -23.19
CA CYS A 8 34.43 14.25 -22.03
C CYS A 8 33.16 14.83 -21.43
N ALA A 9 32.00 14.22 -21.69
CA ALA A 9 30.80 14.48 -20.92
C ALA A 9 30.88 13.68 -19.61
N ALA A 10 31.19 14.36 -18.50
CA ALA A 10 30.96 13.81 -17.18
C ALA A 10 29.45 13.84 -16.90
N ALA A 11 28.80 12.68 -16.94
CA ALA A 11 27.45 12.54 -16.42
C ALA A 11 27.52 12.63 -14.89
N ALA A 12 27.14 13.78 -14.34
CA ALA A 12 26.82 13.89 -12.92
C ALA A 12 25.51 13.13 -12.69
N ALA A 13 25.59 11.98 -12.04
CA ALA A 13 24.43 11.32 -11.49
C ALA A 13 23.84 12.25 -10.42
N SER A 14 22.62 12.74 -10.65
CA SER A 14 21.82 13.36 -9.59
C SER A 14 21.48 12.27 -8.58
N ALA A 15 22.23 12.23 -7.48
CA ALA A 15 21.79 11.53 -6.29
C ALA A 15 20.50 12.21 -5.83
N SER A 16 19.40 11.45 -5.76
CA SER A 16 18.18 11.88 -5.10
C SER A 16 18.57 12.32 -3.69
N ALA A 17 18.39 13.60 -3.37
CA ALA A 17 18.53 14.06 -2.01
C ALA A 17 17.48 13.30 -1.18
N MET A 18 17.94 12.41 -0.28
CA MET A 18 17.04 11.84 0.72
C MET A 18 16.44 13.02 1.49
N ALA A 19 15.12 13.03 1.65
CA ALA A 19 14.42 14.02 2.46
C ALA A 19 15.11 14.13 3.83
N GLN A 20 15.47 15.34 4.25
CA GLN A 20 16.10 15.62 5.55
C GLN A 20 15.10 15.54 6.72
N CYS A 21 13.84 15.21 6.43
CA CYS A 21 12.74 15.25 7.38
C CYS A 21 12.51 13.86 7.99
N PRO A 22 12.30 13.77 9.31
CA PRO A 22 12.06 12.49 9.97
C PRO A 22 10.75 11.87 9.46
N GLU A 23 10.76 10.57 9.19
CA GLU A 23 9.53 9.83 8.90
C GLU A 23 8.61 9.84 10.12
N THR A 24 7.34 10.22 9.95
CA THR A 24 6.35 10.25 11.02
C THR A 24 4.99 9.71 10.60
N TRP A 25 4.17 9.36 11.59
CA TRP A 25 2.78 9.00 11.38
C TRP A 25 1.96 10.26 11.20
N HIS A 26 1.17 10.28 10.14
CA HIS A 26 0.08 11.21 9.99
C HIS A 26 -1.20 10.43 10.22
N ALA A 27 -2.04 10.95 11.14
CA ALA A 27 -3.46 10.67 11.03
C ALA A 27 -3.85 10.95 9.59
N ALA A 28 -4.72 10.13 9.02
CA ALA A 28 -5.23 10.41 7.70
C ALA A 28 -6.17 11.64 7.81
N SER A 29 -5.60 12.82 7.97
CA SER A 29 -6.32 14.09 8.05
C SER A 29 -6.96 14.35 6.69
N GLY A 30 -8.28 14.58 6.67
CA GLY A 30 -9.12 14.53 5.45
C GLY A 30 -9.72 13.14 5.15
N VAL A 31 -9.23 12.10 5.81
CA VAL A 31 -9.70 10.71 5.73
C VAL A 31 -10.22 10.30 7.11
N THR A 32 -11.35 10.88 7.52
CA THR A 32 -12.11 10.35 8.66
C THR A 32 -12.35 8.84 8.43
N GLY A 33 -12.06 8.02 9.43
CA GLY A 33 -11.76 6.61 9.21
C GLY A 33 -12.85 5.79 8.52
N VAL A 34 -12.42 4.74 7.84
CA VAL A 34 -13.27 3.69 7.28
C VAL A 34 -13.65 2.73 8.41
N ASN A 35 -14.94 2.59 8.72
CA ASN A 35 -15.41 1.79 9.86
C ASN A 35 -16.24 0.60 9.36
N PRO A 36 -15.92 -0.69 9.68
CA PRO A 36 -14.91 -1.17 10.63
C PRO A 36 -13.50 -1.59 10.14
N VAL A 37 -13.24 -1.95 8.88
CA VAL A 37 -11.93 -2.53 8.47
C VAL A 37 -11.59 -2.23 7.01
N VAL A 38 -10.31 -1.94 6.71
CA VAL A 38 -9.76 -1.92 5.33
C VAL A 38 -9.00 -3.22 5.03
N PHE A 39 -9.48 -3.99 4.05
CA PHE A 39 -8.84 -5.24 3.62
C PHE A 39 -7.90 -5.06 2.42
N ALA A 40 -8.17 -4.07 1.55
CA ALA A 40 -7.40 -3.85 0.33
C ALA A 40 -7.28 -2.36 0.01
N ILE A 41 -6.13 -1.96 -0.54
CA ILE A 41 -5.88 -0.62 -1.07
C ILE A 41 -5.18 -0.77 -2.42
N THR A 42 -5.53 0.05 -3.41
CA THR A 42 -4.85 0.10 -4.71
C THR A 42 -4.89 1.51 -5.30
N MET A 43 -4.07 1.78 -6.30
CA MET A 43 -4.24 2.96 -7.17
C MET A 43 -5.12 2.58 -8.35
N TRP A 44 -6.02 3.47 -8.75
CA TRP A 44 -6.88 3.30 -9.91
C TRP A 44 -6.99 4.60 -10.68
N ASP A 45 -6.94 4.51 -12.00
CA ASP A 45 -7.09 5.64 -12.89
C ASP A 45 -8.54 5.74 -13.41
N PRO A 46 -9.30 6.76 -13.02
CA PRO A 46 -10.73 6.86 -13.33
C PRO A 46 -11.05 7.17 -14.79
N ASP A 47 -10.10 7.68 -15.58
CA ASP A 47 -10.31 7.92 -17.01
C ASP A 47 -9.20 7.33 -17.91
N GLY A 48 -8.28 6.57 -17.33
CA GLY A 48 -7.21 5.88 -18.06
C GLY A 48 -6.20 6.88 -18.59
N ALA A 49 -5.93 6.90 -19.89
CA ALA A 49 -4.99 7.88 -20.46
C ALA A 49 -5.54 9.32 -20.52
N GLY A 50 -6.60 9.62 -19.76
CA GLY A 50 -7.25 10.92 -19.70
C GLY A 50 -6.51 11.91 -18.79
N PRO A 51 -7.09 13.10 -18.59
CA PRO A 51 -6.46 14.16 -17.80
C PRO A 51 -6.57 13.97 -16.28
N ARG A 52 -7.36 13.00 -15.78
CA ARG A 52 -7.52 12.84 -14.33
C ARG A 52 -6.32 12.10 -13.75
N SER A 53 -5.90 12.54 -12.57
CA SER A 53 -4.89 11.83 -11.80
C SER A 53 -5.44 10.50 -11.27
N PRO A 54 -4.58 9.47 -11.14
CA PRO A 54 -4.93 8.26 -10.41
C PRO A 54 -5.35 8.57 -8.97
N VAL A 55 -6.35 7.84 -8.50
CA VAL A 55 -6.90 7.94 -7.15
C VAL A 55 -6.57 6.69 -6.35
N MET A 56 -6.46 6.83 -5.03
CA MET A 56 -6.34 5.68 -4.14
C MET A 56 -7.72 5.10 -3.86
N VAL A 57 -7.91 3.81 -4.05
CA VAL A 57 -9.14 3.10 -3.68
C VAL A 57 -8.88 2.29 -2.43
N ALA A 58 -9.70 2.49 -1.40
CA ALA A 58 -9.75 1.65 -0.21
C ALA A 58 -11.01 0.79 -0.24
N ALA A 59 -10.87 -0.49 0.07
CA ALA A 59 -11.97 -1.43 0.14
C ALA A 59 -11.85 -2.35 1.35
N GLY A 60 -13.00 -2.77 1.87
CA GLY A 60 -13.03 -3.52 3.10
C GLY A 60 -14.43 -3.88 3.56
N GLU A 61 -14.64 -3.83 4.86
CA GLU A 61 -15.96 -3.88 5.49
C GLU A 61 -16.16 -2.52 6.13
N PHE A 62 -16.92 -1.64 5.48
CA PHE A 62 -17.24 -0.32 6.04
C PHE A 62 -18.48 0.32 5.43
N SER A 63 -19.08 1.29 6.11
CA SER A 63 -20.25 2.06 5.63
C SER A 63 -19.98 3.55 5.42
N GLN A 64 -18.78 4.01 5.77
CA GLN A 64 -18.38 5.41 5.69
C GLN A 64 -16.89 5.48 5.36
N ALA A 65 -16.49 6.42 4.51
CA ALA A 65 -15.11 6.78 4.23
C ALA A 65 -15.02 8.31 4.31
N GLY A 66 -14.27 8.82 5.26
CA GLY A 66 -14.33 10.22 5.58
C GLY A 66 -15.66 10.59 6.25
N GLU A 67 -16.20 11.73 5.84
CA GLU A 67 -17.60 12.09 6.10
C GLU A 67 -18.54 11.52 5.03
N THR A 68 -18.01 10.88 3.98
CA THR A 68 -18.75 10.37 2.83
C THR A 68 -19.33 8.99 3.13
N PRO A 69 -20.67 8.80 3.05
CA PRO A 69 -21.28 7.47 3.08
C PRO A 69 -20.79 6.63 1.89
N ALA A 70 -20.13 5.51 2.16
CA ALA A 70 -19.56 4.64 1.14
C ALA A 70 -19.59 3.19 1.64
N ASN A 71 -20.29 2.31 0.91
CA ASN A 71 -20.44 0.92 1.32
C ASN A 71 -19.29 0.08 0.78
N ASN A 72 -18.35 -0.27 1.66
CA ASN A 72 -17.26 -1.24 1.51
C ASN A 72 -16.19 -0.88 0.47
N ILE A 73 -16.35 0.21 -0.28
CA ILE A 73 -15.37 0.70 -1.26
C ILE A 73 -15.52 2.21 -1.48
N ALA A 74 -14.39 2.92 -1.49
CA ALA A 74 -14.33 4.37 -1.70
C ALA A 74 -13.02 4.78 -2.39
N ALA A 75 -13.04 5.89 -3.12
CA ALA A 75 -11.87 6.48 -3.77
C ALA A 75 -11.47 7.81 -3.11
N TRP A 76 -10.17 8.03 -2.98
CA TRP A 76 -9.54 9.21 -2.43
C TRP A 76 -8.69 9.89 -3.51
N ASP A 77 -9.00 11.16 -3.80
CA ASP A 77 -8.34 11.94 -4.85
C ASP A 77 -7.13 12.76 -4.35
N GLY A 78 -6.75 12.59 -3.08
CA GLY A 78 -5.74 13.43 -2.42
C GLY A 78 -6.36 14.46 -1.47
N SER A 79 -7.64 14.78 -1.64
CA SER A 79 -8.35 15.82 -0.89
C SER A 79 -9.70 15.39 -0.31
N ALA A 80 -10.44 14.51 -1.00
CA ALA A 80 -11.78 14.10 -0.63
C ALA A 80 -12.07 12.62 -0.96
N TRP A 81 -12.95 12.02 -0.16
CA TRP A 81 -13.50 10.69 -0.41
C TRP A 81 -14.73 10.76 -1.31
N SER A 82 -14.79 9.87 -2.29
CA SER A 82 -15.95 9.64 -3.14
C SER A 82 -16.39 8.18 -3.06
N ALA A 83 -17.70 7.95 -3.04
CA ALA A 83 -18.27 6.61 -3.14
C ALA A 83 -18.23 6.13 -4.61
N LEU A 84 -17.98 4.83 -4.81
CA LEU A 84 -18.09 4.21 -6.14
C LEU A 84 -19.51 3.66 -6.33
N GLY A 85 -20.40 4.51 -6.86
CA GLY A 85 -21.82 4.20 -6.96
C GLY A 85 -22.44 3.91 -5.58
N ALA A 86 -23.31 2.91 -5.48
CA ALA A 86 -23.89 2.49 -4.20
C ALA A 86 -22.97 1.58 -3.36
N GLY A 87 -21.76 1.26 -3.86
CA GLY A 87 -20.85 0.28 -3.25
C GLY A 87 -21.35 -1.16 -3.36
N THR A 88 -20.99 -2.00 -2.38
CA THR A 88 -21.38 -3.42 -2.32
C THR A 88 -22.18 -3.75 -1.06
N ASP A 89 -22.95 -4.84 -1.07
CA ASP A 89 -23.74 -5.33 0.09
C ASP A 89 -22.96 -6.20 1.08
N GLY A 90 -21.68 -6.45 0.82
CA GLY A 90 -20.79 -7.22 1.67
C GLY A 90 -19.34 -6.81 1.46
N ARG A 91 -18.47 -7.30 2.34
CA ARG A 91 -17.05 -6.92 2.35
C ARG A 91 -16.35 -7.21 1.02
N VAL A 92 -15.41 -6.32 0.70
CA VAL A 92 -14.47 -6.47 -0.41
C VAL A 92 -13.12 -6.86 0.17
N ASN A 93 -12.60 -8.04 -0.21
CA ASN A 93 -11.35 -8.58 0.31
C ASN A 93 -10.15 -8.26 -0.59
N ALA A 94 -10.38 -8.09 -1.89
CA ALA A 94 -9.31 -7.90 -2.88
C ALA A 94 -9.74 -6.93 -3.97
N LEU A 95 -8.75 -6.16 -4.45
CA LEU A 95 -8.86 -5.24 -5.57
C LEU A 95 -7.83 -5.60 -6.65
N ALA A 96 -8.17 -5.33 -7.91
CA ALA A 96 -7.22 -5.34 -9.02
C ALA A 96 -7.68 -4.34 -10.08
N VAL A 97 -6.75 -3.78 -10.86
CA VAL A 97 -7.09 -2.95 -12.03
C VAL A 97 -6.79 -3.79 -13.27
N LEU A 98 -7.77 -3.95 -14.16
CA LEU A 98 -7.59 -4.67 -15.42
C LEU A 98 -6.73 -3.86 -16.40
N PRO A 99 -6.07 -4.50 -17.39
CA PRO A 99 -5.37 -3.79 -18.45
C PRO A 99 -6.25 -2.82 -19.26
N THR A 100 -7.57 -2.98 -19.19
CA THR A 100 -8.57 -2.09 -19.79
C THR A 100 -8.79 -0.80 -19.00
N GLY A 101 -8.23 -0.67 -17.79
CA GLY A 101 -8.43 0.45 -16.87
C GLY A 101 -9.58 0.25 -15.87
N GLU A 102 -10.37 -0.83 -16.02
CA GLU A 102 -11.49 -1.11 -15.12
C GLU A 102 -11.01 -1.60 -13.76
N LEU A 103 -11.58 -1.07 -12.67
CA LEU A 103 -11.33 -1.54 -11.31
C LEU A 103 -12.18 -2.79 -11.02
N VAL A 104 -11.57 -3.85 -10.48
CA VAL A 104 -12.26 -5.07 -10.07
C VAL A 104 -12.25 -5.18 -8.56
N ALA A 105 -13.42 -5.40 -7.99
CA ALA A 105 -13.62 -5.72 -6.58
C ALA A 105 -14.05 -7.18 -6.43
N ALA A 106 -13.51 -7.86 -5.42
CA ALA A 106 -13.86 -9.24 -5.10
C ALA A 106 -13.93 -9.48 -3.59
N GLY A 107 -14.89 -10.31 -3.14
CA GLY A 107 -15.12 -10.52 -1.72
C GLY A 107 -16.27 -11.49 -1.42
N SER A 108 -17.14 -11.13 -0.48
CA SER A 108 -18.32 -11.94 -0.09
C SER A 108 -19.65 -11.40 -0.60
N PHE A 109 -19.66 -10.23 -1.24
CA PHE A 109 -20.86 -9.54 -1.70
C PHE A 109 -21.64 -10.27 -2.81
N THR A 110 -22.93 -9.97 -2.90
CA THR A 110 -23.87 -10.49 -3.91
C THR A 110 -24.50 -9.39 -4.76
N THR A 111 -24.27 -8.13 -4.42
CA THR A 111 -24.64 -6.98 -5.24
C THR A 111 -23.53 -5.94 -5.26
N ALA A 112 -23.38 -5.26 -6.40
CA ALA A 112 -22.49 -4.11 -6.58
C ALA A 112 -23.23 -3.03 -7.37
N GLY A 113 -23.31 -1.81 -6.84
CA GLY A 113 -24.12 -0.74 -7.43
C GLY A 113 -25.61 -1.07 -7.55
N GLY A 114 -26.12 -1.99 -6.74
CA GLY A 114 -27.50 -2.51 -6.83
C GLY A 114 -27.70 -3.59 -7.90
N VAL A 115 -26.67 -3.94 -8.67
CA VAL A 115 -26.72 -5.01 -9.68
C VAL A 115 -26.37 -6.35 -9.04
N PRO A 116 -27.16 -7.42 -9.25
CA PRO A 116 -26.79 -8.77 -8.81
C PRO A 116 -25.50 -9.25 -9.46
N VAL A 117 -24.56 -9.69 -8.63
CA VAL A 117 -23.25 -10.21 -9.02
C VAL A 117 -22.86 -11.37 -8.12
N ASN A 118 -21.94 -12.22 -8.55
CA ASN A 118 -21.49 -13.37 -7.76
C ASN A 118 -20.07 -13.12 -7.25
N ARG A 119 -19.92 -12.28 -6.21
CA ARG A 119 -18.68 -12.07 -5.42
C ARG A 119 -17.52 -11.42 -6.14
N ILE A 120 -17.71 -11.03 -7.41
CA ILE A 120 -16.76 -10.27 -8.20
C ILE A 120 -17.50 -9.34 -9.16
N ALA A 121 -17.08 -8.09 -9.19
CA ALA A 121 -17.65 -7.05 -10.05
C ALA A 121 -16.54 -6.13 -10.56
N ARG A 122 -16.78 -5.49 -11.70
CA ARG A 122 -15.91 -4.47 -12.27
C ARG A 122 -16.61 -3.12 -12.32
N TRP A 123 -15.84 -2.07 -12.17
CA TRP A 123 -16.23 -0.66 -12.23
C TRP A 123 -15.54 -0.02 -13.43
N ASP A 124 -16.35 0.55 -14.32
CA ASP A 124 -15.88 1.18 -15.57
C ASP A 124 -15.61 2.69 -15.45
N GLY A 125 -15.63 3.22 -14.22
CA GLY A 125 -15.58 4.66 -13.97
C GLY A 125 -16.96 5.28 -13.67
N SER A 126 -18.05 4.58 -13.99
CA SER A 126 -19.42 5.09 -13.86
C SER A 126 -20.41 4.09 -13.28
N ALA A 127 -20.26 2.80 -13.58
CA ALA A 127 -21.20 1.76 -13.19
C ALA A 127 -20.50 0.45 -12.82
N TRP A 128 -21.12 -0.28 -11.89
CA TRP A 128 -20.73 -1.64 -11.54
C TRP A 128 -21.38 -2.64 -12.51
N SER A 129 -20.62 -3.64 -12.92
CA SER A 129 -21.11 -4.80 -13.67
C SER A 129 -20.47 -6.10 -13.17
N GLY A 130 -21.17 -7.23 -13.30
CA GLY A 130 -20.62 -8.54 -12.95
C GLY A 130 -19.48 -8.95 -13.89
N LEU A 131 -18.48 -9.67 -13.37
CA LEU A 131 -17.38 -10.21 -14.19
C LEU A 131 -17.67 -11.68 -14.57
N GLY A 132 -18.31 -11.89 -15.71
CA GLY A 132 -18.78 -13.20 -16.16
C GLY A 132 -19.85 -13.79 -15.23
N ALA A 133 -19.80 -15.10 -14.99
CA ALA A 133 -20.73 -15.75 -14.05
C ALA A 133 -20.37 -15.54 -12.56
N GLY A 134 -19.16 -15.02 -12.28
CA GLY A 134 -18.59 -14.88 -10.94
C GLY A 134 -18.32 -16.21 -10.24
N MET A 135 -18.36 -16.21 -8.90
CA MET A 135 -17.95 -17.34 -8.05
C MET A 135 -19.06 -17.78 -7.09
N ASP A 136 -19.11 -19.08 -6.76
CA ASP A 136 -20.07 -19.64 -5.79
C ASP A 136 -19.75 -19.27 -4.33
N ASN A 137 -18.49 -18.95 -4.02
CA ASN A 137 -18.01 -18.63 -2.67
C ASN A 137 -16.94 -17.51 -2.68
N GLU A 138 -16.60 -17.03 -1.48
CA GLU A 138 -15.77 -15.84 -1.26
C GLU A 138 -14.43 -15.89 -2.00
N ILE A 139 -14.00 -14.73 -2.50
CA ILE A 139 -12.67 -14.54 -3.09
C ILE A 139 -11.80 -13.81 -2.07
N ASN A 140 -10.54 -14.25 -1.90
CA ASN A 140 -9.58 -13.64 -0.97
C ASN A 140 -8.47 -12.89 -1.68
N ALA A 141 -8.11 -13.31 -2.89
CA ALA A 141 -6.97 -12.76 -3.61
C ALA A 141 -7.27 -12.58 -5.10
N LEU A 142 -6.77 -11.48 -5.63
CA LEU A 142 -6.74 -11.17 -7.05
C LEU A 142 -5.30 -10.84 -7.47
N THR A 143 -4.89 -11.25 -8.66
CA THR A 143 -3.63 -10.79 -9.26
C THR A 143 -3.71 -10.87 -10.79
N LEU A 144 -2.97 -10.00 -11.48
CA LEU A 144 -2.77 -10.11 -12.92
C LEU A 144 -1.53 -10.96 -13.19
N ILE A 145 -1.64 -11.90 -14.13
CA ILE A 145 -0.47 -12.61 -14.68
C ILE A 145 0.07 -11.88 -15.91
N PRO A 146 1.31 -12.17 -16.38
CA PRO A 146 1.94 -11.40 -17.47
C PRO A 146 1.16 -11.34 -18.79
N SER A 147 0.24 -12.27 -19.03
CA SER A 147 -0.67 -12.23 -20.18
C SER A 147 -1.76 -11.14 -20.08
N GLY A 148 -1.89 -10.46 -18.94
CA GLY A 148 -2.98 -9.54 -18.64
C GLY A 148 -4.26 -10.23 -18.15
N GLU A 149 -4.25 -11.56 -18.01
CA GLU A 149 -5.38 -12.31 -17.45
C GLU A 149 -5.45 -12.10 -15.93
N LEU A 150 -6.68 -11.95 -15.41
CA LEU A 150 -6.93 -11.83 -13.97
C LEU A 150 -7.07 -13.21 -13.35
N VAL A 151 -6.41 -13.47 -12.23
CA VAL A 151 -6.53 -14.71 -11.48
C VAL A 151 -7.18 -14.44 -10.14
N ALA A 152 -8.18 -15.24 -9.80
CA ALA A 152 -8.87 -15.22 -8.52
C ALA A 152 -8.50 -16.45 -7.70
N GLY A 153 -8.28 -16.26 -6.40
CA GLY A 153 -8.06 -17.30 -5.40
C GLY A 153 -8.97 -17.10 -4.19
N GLY A 154 -9.54 -18.18 -3.64
CA GLY A 154 -10.47 -18.03 -2.52
C GLY A 154 -11.09 -19.32 -2.01
N PHE A 155 -12.37 -19.25 -1.64
CA PHE A 155 -13.19 -20.32 -1.09
C PHE A 155 -14.05 -21.09 -2.11
N PHE A 156 -14.09 -20.62 -3.35
CA PHE A 156 -14.99 -21.14 -4.37
C PHE A 156 -14.61 -22.53 -4.89
N THR A 157 -15.61 -23.21 -5.45
CA THR A 157 -15.47 -24.47 -6.19
C THR A 157 -16.04 -24.37 -7.60
N ASN A 158 -16.68 -23.24 -7.93
CA ASN A 158 -17.26 -22.98 -9.24
C ASN A 158 -17.08 -21.50 -9.63
N ALA A 159 -16.68 -21.28 -10.88
CA ALA A 159 -16.45 -19.98 -11.51
C ALA A 159 -17.34 -19.81 -12.78
N GLY A 160 -18.57 -20.31 -12.74
CA GLY A 160 -19.39 -20.61 -13.94
C GLY A 160 -18.98 -21.94 -14.62
N VAL A 161 -17.80 -22.45 -14.28
CA VAL A 161 -17.28 -23.78 -14.59
C VAL A 161 -16.65 -24.37 -13.32
N PRO A 162 -16.55 -25.71 -13.17
CA PRO A 162 -15.87 -26.31 -12.03
C PRO A 162 -14.42 -25.79 -11.91
N ALA A 163 -14.10 -25.14 -10.80
CA ALA A 163 -12.79 -24.54 -10.56
C ALA A 163 -12.49 -24.54 -9.05
N ASN A 164 -11.56 -25.38 -8.61
CA ASN A 164 -11.29 -25.55 -7.19
C ASN A 164 -10.35 -24.46 -6.67
N ARG A 165 -10.93 -23.42 -6.06
CA ARG A 165 -10.24 -22.38 -5.28
C ARG A 165 -9.29 -21.47 -6.06
N VAL A 166 -9.14 -21.69 -7.36
CA VAL A 166 -8.35 -20.85 -8.28
C VAL A 166 -8.90 -20.90 -9.71
N ALA A 167 -9.08 -19.73 -10.33
CA ALA A 167 -9.59 -19.58 -11.69
C ALA A 167 -8.99 -18.34 -12.34
N ARG A 168 -8.86 -18.35 -13.67
CA ARG A 168 -8.39 -17.20 -14.46
C ARG A 168 -9.47 -16.66 -15.40
N TRP A 169 -9.46 -15.36 -15.61
CA TRP A 169 -10.33 -14.61 -16.51
C TRP A 169 -9.52 -14.08 -17.68
N ASN A 170 -9.94 -14.44 -18.89
CA ASN A 170 -9.25 -14.10 -20.13
C ASN A 170 -9.79 -12.86 -20.85
N GLY A 171 -10.64 -12.07 -20.19
CA GLY A 171 -11.37 -10.96 -20.81
C GLY A 171 -12.81 -11.33 -21.25
N SER A 172 -13.15 -12.62 -21.33
CA SER A 172 -14.48 -13.08 -21.79
C SER A 172 -15.07 -14.23 -20.97
N ALA A 173 -14.25 -15.14 -20.45
CA ALA A 173 -14.71 -16.28 -19.67
C ALA A 173 -13.72 -16.63 -18.55
N TRP A 174 -14.26 -17.21 -17.47
CA TRP A 174 -13.49 -17.87 -16.43
C TRP A 174 -13.08 -19.27 -16.87
N SER A 175 -11.88 -19.69 -16.47
CA SER A 175 -11.37 -21.04 -16.69
C SER A 175 -10.64 -21.54 -15.45
N ALA A 176 -10.78 -22.83 -15.14
CA ALA A 176 -10.02 -23.47 -14.08
C ALA A 176 -8.52 -23.46 -14.37
N MET A 177 -7.70 -23.42 -13.31
CA MET A 177 -6.24 -23.55 -13.41
C MET A 177 -5.77 -24.91 -12.91
N GLY A 178 -5.68 -25.88 -13.83
CA GLY A 178 -5.35 -27.27 -13.51
C GLY A 178 -6.41 -27.91 -12.62
N ALA A 179 -6.00 -28.80 -11.71
CA ALA A 179 -6.91 -29.42 -10.75
C ALA A 179 -7.36 -28.46 -9.61
N GLY A 180 -6.71 -27.30 -9.49
CA GLY A 180 -6.88 -26.37 -8.38
C GLY A 180 -6.38 -26.96 -7.05
N PHE A 181 -7.04 -26.59 -5.94
CA PHE A 181 -6.60 -26.95 -4.59
C PHE A 181 -7.72 -27.55 -3.74
N GLY A 182 -7.37 -28.50 -2.86
CA GLY A 182 -8.28 -29.06 -1.86
C GLY A 182 -8.50 -28.19 -0.61
N GLY A 183 -7.92 -26.99 -0.56
CA GLY A 183 -8.03 -26.04 0.55
C GLY A 183 -8.01 -24.59 0.05
N VAL A 184 -8.34 -23.67 0.94
CA VAL A 184 -8.46 -22.23 0.63
C VAL A 184 -7.15 -21.67 0.05
N VAL A 185 -7.26 -20.87 -1.01
CA VAL A 185 -6.18 -19.98 -1.46
C VAL A 185 -6.39 -18.63 -0.79
N TYR A 186 -5.41 -18.20 0.01
CA TYR A 186 -5.46 -16.92 0.72
C TYR A 186 -4.70 -15.82 0.00
N ALA A 187 -3.63 -16.17 -0.72
CA ALA A 187 -2.76 -15.22 -1.38
C ALA A 187 -2.33 -15.71 -2.76
N LEU A 188 -2.19 -14.76 -3.69
CA LEU A 188 -1.63 -14.95 -5.01
C LEU A 188 -0.54 -13.91 -5.23
N GLN A 189 0.58 -14.31 -5.81
CA GLN A 189 1.67 -13.39 -6.16
C GLN A 189 2.35 -13.84 -7.44
N VAL A 190 2.72 -12.91 -8.31
CA VAL A 190 3.54 -13.21 -9.49
C VAL A 190 5.00 -12.96 -9.18
N ARG A 191 5.87 -13.94 -9.46
CA ARG A 191 7.33 -13.80 -9.34
C ARG A 191 7.99 -14.25 -10.63
N ASN A 192 8.78 -13.39 -11.27
CA ASN A 192 9.49 -13.70 -12.52
C ASN A 192 8.57 -14.31 -13.59
N GLY A 193 7.33 -13.82 -13.67
CA GLY A 193 6.30 -14.31 -14.58
C GLY A 193 5.60 -15.62 -14.17
N GLU A 194 6.03 -16.25 -13.08
CA GLU A 194 5.36 -17.43 -12.51
C GLU A 194 4.31 -17.00 -11.47
N LEU A 195 3.10 -17.54 -11.58
CA LEU A 195 2.07 -17.36 -10.55
C LEU A 195 2.33 -18.30 -9.37
N ILE A 196 2.33 -17.74 -8.17
CA ILE A 196 2.47 -18.43 -6.90
C ILE A 196 1.17 -18.31 -6.12
N ALA A 197 0.70 -19.43 -5.55
CA ALA A 197 -0.42 -19.47 -4.62
C ALA A 197 0.05 -19.85 -3.22
N GLY A 198 -0.53 -19.19 -2.22
CA GLY A 198 -0.34 -19.44 -0.79
C GLY A 198 -1.68 -19.73 -0.12
N GLY A 199 -1.75 -20.73 0.78
CA GLY A 199 -3.02 -21.05 1.42
C GLY A 199 -3.02 -22.19 2.44
N ALA A 200 -4.24 -22.67 2.72
CA ALA A 200 -4.52 -23.79 3.63
C ALA A 200 -4.51 -25.17 2.95
N PHE A 201 -4.14 -25.24 1.66
CA PHE A 201 -4.06 -26.48 0.88
C PHE A 201 -2.74 -27.24 1.12
N THR A 202 -2.66 -28.50 0.71
CA THR A 202 -1.46 -29.35 0.88
C THR A 202 -0.21 -28.69 0.30
N ASN A 203 0.92 -28.72 1.02
CA ASN A 203 2.18 -28.03 0.71
C ASN A 203 2.17 -26.50 0.85
N ARG A 204 1.00 -25.87 1.05
CA ARG A 204 0.76 -24.46 1.44
C ARG A 204 1.23 -23.39 0.47
N VAL A 205 2.28 -23.63 -0.32
CA VAL A 205 2.81 -22.75 -1.35
C VAL A 205 3.13 -23.56 -2.61
N SER A 206 2.51 -23.20 -3.72
CA SER A 206 2.69 -23.86 -5.01
C SER A 206 2.84 -22.83 -6.13
N ARG A 207 3.68 -23.12 -7.11
CA ARG A 207 3.81 -22.35 -8.35
C ARG A 207 3.02 -22.99 -9.50
N TRP A 208 2.54 -22.17 -10.42
CA TRP A 208 1.92 -22.60 -11.66
C TRP A 208 2.96 -22.85 -12.75
N THR A 209 2.94 -24.02 -13.38
CA THR A 209 3.89 -24.41 -14.45
C THR A 209 3.37 -24.16 -15.86
N GLY A 210 2.21 -23.51 -16.01
CA GLY A 210 1.48 -23.43 -17.28
C GLY A 210 0.44 -24.55 -17.47
N THR A 211 0.61 -25.68 -16.80
CA THR A 211 -0.28 -26.85 -16.92
C THR A 211 -0.70 -27.45 -15.57
N ALA A 212 0.15 -27.34 -14.54
CA ALA A 212 -0.12 -27.90 -13.22
C ALA A 212 0.46 -27.01 -12.10
N TRP A 213 0.01 -27.28 -10.88
CA TRP A 213 0.57 -26.68 -9.68
C TRP A 213 1.69 -27.56 -9.11
N SER A 214 2.85 -26.96 -8.88
CA SER A 214 4.03 -27.64 -8.32
C SER A 214 4.39 -27.01 -6.97
N PRO A 215 4.51 -27.79 -5.88
CA PRO A 215 4.85 -27.26 -4.57
C PRO A 215 6.27 -26.70 -4.55
N ILE A 216 6.48 -25.58 -3.85
CA ILE A 216 7.81 -24.94 -3.73
C ILE A 216 8.26 -24.76 -2.28
N GLY A 217 7.61 -25.40 -1.31
CA GLY A 217 7.98 -25.33 0.10
C GLY A 217 7.30 -26.39 0.95
N ALA A 218 7.80 -26.58 2.18
CA ALA A 218 7.28 -27.52 3.16
C ALA A 218 6.88 -26.76 4.43
N PHE A 219 5.82 -25.95 4.33
CA PHE A 219 5.31 -25.18 5.45
C PHE A 219 4.41 -26.04 6.35
N ASN A 220 4.61 -25.95 7.66
CA ASN A 220 3.86 -26.74 8.63
C ASN A 220 2.50 -26.14 9.01
N ASN A 221 2.17 -24.94 8.52
CA ASN A 221 0.89 -24.28 8.76
C ASN A 221 0.52 -23.38 7.57
N TRP A 222 -0.64 -22.71 7.64
CA TRP A 222 -1.18 -21.88 6.57
C TRP A 222 -0.25 -20.71 6.22
N VAL A 223 -0.15 -20.46 4.91
CA VAL A 223 0.41 -19.23 4.35
C VAL A 223 -0.78 -18.33 3.99
N THR A 224 -0.85 -17.16 4.62
CA THR A 224 -1.99 -16.23 4.51
C THR A 224 -1.68 -15.04 3.62
N SER A 225 -0.42 -14.76 3.36
CA SER A 225 0.04 -13.59 2.61
C SER A 225 1.29 -13.95 1.80
N LEU A 226 1.42 -13.33 0.64
CA LEU A 226 2.59 -13.40 -0.22
C LEU A 226 2.99 -11.98 -0.64
N GLY A 227 4.28 -11.76 -0.82
CA GLY A 227 4.85 -10.48 -1.24
C GLY A 227 6.14 -10.68 -2.02
N LEU A 228 6.75 -9.59 -2.47
CA LEU A 228 8.08 -9.62 -3.08
C LEU A 228 9.00 -8.67 -2.31
N MET A 229 10.27 -9.04 -2.22
CA MET A 229 11.34 -8.12 -1.86
C MET A 229 11.86 -7.37 -3.09
N ALA A 230 12.58 -6.27 -2.89
CA ALA A 230 13.20 -5.48 -3.96
C ALA A 230 14.11 -6.32 -4.88
N ASN A 231 14.78 -7.33 -4.32
CA ASN A 231 15.66 -8.24 -5.05
C ASN A 231 14.93 -9.36 -5.83
N GLY A 232 13.59 -9.38 -5.79
CA GLY A 232 12.77 -10.40 -6.44
C GLY A 232 12.57 -11.68 -5.61
N ASP A 233 13.04 -11.75 -4.37
CA ASP A 233 12.74 -12.88 -3.48
C ASP A 233 11.24 -12.90 -3.14
N LEU A 234 10.64 -14.09 -3.16
CA LEU A 234 9.26 -14.28 -2.70
C LEU A 234 9.23 -14.19 -1.17
N VAL A 235 8.32 -13.41 -0.62
CA VAL A 235 8.03 -13.38 0.82
C VAL A 235 6.75 -14.17 1.06
N ALA A 236 6.77 -15.05 2.05
CA ALA A 236 5.59 -15.73 2.57
C ALA A 236 5.35 -15.34 4.02
N GLY A 237 4.10 -15.01 4.31
CA GLY A 237 3.60 -14.70 5.64
C GLY A 237 2.49 -15.66 6.06
N GLY A 238 2.44 -16.03 7.33
CA GLY A 238 1.37 -16.88 7.82
C GLY A 238 1.54 -17.41 9.22
N LEU A 239 0.89 -18.53 9.49
CA LEU A 239 0.82 -19.13 10.83
C LEU A 239 1.90 -20.19 11.09
N PHE A 240 2.84 -20.35 10.16
CA PHE A 240 3.84 -21.40 10.17
C PHE A 240 5.00 -21.09 11.12
N THR A 241 5.67 -22.16 11.57
CA THR A 241 6.92 -22.08 12.35
C THR A 241 8.09 -22.81 11.67
N ALA A 242 7.81 -23.50 10.57
CA ALA A 242 8.81 -24.03 9.65
C ALA A 242 8.40 -23.65 8.22
N PRO A 243 9.34 -23.27 7.34
CA PRO A 243 10.81 -23.31 7.52
C PRO A 243 11.39 -22.15 8.35
N ALA A 244 10.59 -21.13 8.65
CA ALA A 244 10.93 -20.02 9.52
C ALA A 244 9.71 -19.63 10.38
N VAL A 245 9.87 -18.72 11.33
CA VAL A 245 8.77 -18.29 12.21
C VAL A 245 7.96 -17.19 11.53
N ARG A 246 6.75 -17.54 11.07
CA ARG A 246 5.67 -16.69 10.54
C ARG A 246 5.97 -15.87 9.28
N VAL A 247 7.23 -15.56 9.00
CA VAL A 247 7.67 -14.87 7.79
C VAL A 247 8.93 -15.53 7.24
N ALA A 248 8.93 -15.82 5.94
CA ALA A 248 10.02 -16.51 5.25
C ALA A 248 10.24 -15.89 3.86
N LYS A 249 11.49 -15.92 3.38
CA LYS A 249 11.84 -15.51 2.02
C LYS A 249 12.40 -16.66 1.21
N TRP A 250 12.11 -16.66 -0.09
CA TRP A 250 12.57 -17.65 -1.05
C TRP A 250 13.32 -17.01 -2.21
N ASN A 251 14.56 -17.45 -2.38
CA ASN A 251 15.49 -16.91 -3.38
C ASN A 251 15.42 -17.58 -4.76
N GLY A 252 14.46 -18.48 -4.97
CA GLY A 252 14.41 -19.33 -6.17
C GLY A 252 14.86 -20.77 -5.94
N SER A 253 15.46 -21.07 -4.79
CA SER A 253 15.92 -22.42 -4.43
C SER A 253 15.59 -22.80 -3.00
N THR A 254 15.87 -21.93 -2.03
CA THR A 254 15.73 -22.23 -0.61
C THR A 254 14.88 -21.19 0.11
N TRP A 255 14.12 -21.65 1.12
CA TRP A 255 13.45 -20.79 2.06
C TRP A 255 14.37 -20.46 3.24
N SER A 256 14.36 -19.21 3.68
CA SER A 256 15.08 -18.73 4.86
C SER A 256 14.22 -17.74 5.65
N GLY A 257 14.56 -17.52 6.92
CA GLY A 257 13.83 -16.60 7.79
C GLY A 257 14.33 -15.14 7.71
N PHE A 258 13.57 -14.26 8.35
CA PHE A 258 13.95 -12.87 8.64
C PHE A 258 14.33 -12.76 10.13
N GLY A 259 15.55 -13.18 10.46
CA GLY A 259 15.97 -13.31 11.87
C GLY A 259 15.09 -14.30 12.64
N ALA A 260 14.68 -13.96 13.86
CA ALA A 260 13.77 -14.77 14.68
C ALA A 260 12.28 -14.63 14.28
N GLY A 261 11.96 -13.74 13.33
CA GLY A 261 10.61 -13.54 12.80
C GLY A 261 9.68 -12.73 13.71
N VAL A 262 8.37 -12.88 13.46
CA VAL A 262 7.30 -12.13 14.13
C VAL A 262 6.46 -13.04 15.02
N ASN A 263 5.86 -12.51 16.09
CA ASN A 263 5.16 -13.34 17.09
C ASN A 263 3.72 -13.76 16.71
N ASN A 264 3.16 -13.21 15.62
CA ASN A 264 1.82 -13.56 15.11
C ASN A 264 1.78 -13.40 13.57
N ALA A 265 0.63 -13.66 12.95
CA ALA A 265 0.48 -13.65 11.50
C ALA A 265 0.77 -12.26 10.87
N PRO A 266 1.72 -12.18 9.93
CA PRO A 266 1.79 -11.08 8.97
C PRO A 266 0.72 -11.28 7.87
N TRP A 267 0.09 -10.20 7.45
CA TRP A 267 -1.00 -10.18 6.46
C TRP A 267 -0.69 -9.34 5.23
N ALA A 268 0.18 -8.35 5.33
CA ALA A 268 0.55 -7.48 4.23
C ALA A 268 2.07 -7.31 4.11
N PHE A 269 2.54 -7.13 2.89
CA PHE A 269 3.93 -6.87 2.56
C PHE A 269 3.99 -5.78 1.48
N THR A 270 4.91 -4.83 1.63
CA THR A 270 5.28 -3.91 0.55
C THR A 270 6.76 -3.55 0.65
N VAL A 271 7.32 -3.00 -0.41
CA VAL A 271 8.70 -2.52 -0.45
C VAL A 271 8.66 -1.01 -0.61
N VAL A 272 9.32 -0.30 0.28
CA VAL A 272 9.51 1.17 0.18
C VAL A 272 10.69 1.49 -0.73
N GLU A 273 10.81 2.75 -1.17
CA GLU A 273 11.74 3.17 -2.23
C GLU A 273 13.20 2.77 -2.00
N ASN A 274 13.67 2.79 -0.76
CA ASN A 274 15.03 2.37 -0.39
C ASN A 274 15.27 0.85 -0.43
N GLY A 275 14.26 0.06 -0.81
CA GLY A 275 14.34 -1.39 -0.95
C GLY A 275 13.97 -2.18 0.31
N ASP A 276 13.66 -1.50 1.42
CA ASP A 276 13.29 -2.15 2.66
C ASP A 276 11.89 -2.76 2.58
N LEU A 277 11.74 -3.94 3.21
CA LEU A 277 10.46 -4.63 3.30
C LEU A 277 9.68 -4.08 4.50
N ILE A 278 8.47 -3.60 4.24
CA ILE A 278 7.47 -3.32 5.27
C ILE A 278 6.58 -4.54 5.43
N VAL A 279 6.38 -4.94 6.68
CA VAL A 279 5.51 -6.06 7.06
C VAL A 279 4.41 -5.52 7.95
N GLY A 280 3.16 -5.78 7.56
CA GLY A 280 1.96 -5.47 8.34
C GLY A 280 1.25 -6.75 8.77
N GLY A 281 0.62 -6.75 9.94
CA GLY A 281 -0.15 -7.89 10.42
C GLY A 281 -0.75 -7.67 11.80
N ASN A 282 -0.97 -8.79 12.52
CA ASN A 282 -1.51 -8.82 13.87
C ASN A 282 -0.46 -9.24 14.92
N PHE A 283 0.82 -9.03 14.59
CA PHE A 283 1.92 -9.29 15.51
C PHE A 283 2.09 -8.11 16.46
N THR A 284 2.41 -8.38 17.71
CA THR A 284 2.66 -7.35 18.73
C THR A 284 4.14 -7.17 19.02
N ALA A 285 4.98 -8.09 18.54
CA ALA A 285 6.41 -8.04 18.71
C ALA A 285 7.18 -8.72 17.56
N VAL A 286 8.38 -8.24 17.33
CA VAL A 286 9.35 -8.74 16.36
C VAL A 286 10.69 -8.90 17.07
N GLU A 287 11.21 -10.11 17.12
CA GLU A 287 12.42 -10.45 17.90
C GLU A 287 12.38 -9.98 19.37
N GLY A 288 11.18 -9.97 19.98
CA GLY A 288 10.96 -9.51 21.35
C GLY A 288 10.82 -7.99 21.52
N GLN A 289 11.05 -7.20 20.46
CA GLN A 289 10.81 -5.76 20.47
C GLN A 289 9.34 -5.45 20.15
N PRO A 290 8.73 -4.45 20.81
CA PRO A 290 7.29 -4.16 20.71
C PRO A 290 6.94 -3.35 19.44
N TYR A 291 7.34 -3.84 18.27
CA TYR A 291 6.92 -3.26 16.98
C TYR A 291 5.50 -3.74 16.69
N ARG A 292 4.52 -2.93 17.10
CA ARG A 292 3.10 -3.29 17.05
C ARG A 292 2.56 -3.24 15.63
N CYS A 293 2.24 -4.41 15.09
CA CYS A 293 1.46 -4.64 13.88
C CYS A 293 2.06 -4.15 12.56
N ILE A 294 3.16 -3.40 12.62
CA ILE A 294 3.93 -2.95 11.47
C ILE A 294 5.41 -2.86 11.83
N ALA A 295 6.28 -3.37 10.94
CA ALA A 295 7.73 -3.36 11.12
C ALA A 295 8.43 -3.29 9.77
N ARG A 296 9.68 -2.80 9.78
CA ARG A 296 10.55 -2.61 8.62
C ARG A 296 11.77 -3.51 8.72
N TRP A 297 12.10 -4.18 7.63
CA TRP A 297 13.30 -5.00 7.49
C TRP A 297 14.24 -4.42 6.44
N ASN A 298 15.45 -4.05 6.86
CA ASN A 298 16.45 -3.38 6.01
C ASN A 298 17.42 -4.33 5.27
N GLY A 299 17.07 -5.61 5.21
CA GLY A 299 17.95 -6.66 4.70
C GLY A 299 18.74 -7.41 5.79
N SER A 300 18.94 -6.79 6.96
CA SER A 300 19.75 -7.36 8.05
C SER A 300 19.12 -7.28 9.45
N ALA A 301 18.29 -6.28 9.72
CA ALA A 301 17.69 -6.05 11.02
C ALA A 301 16.26 -5.51 10.90
N TRP A 302 15.48 -5.77 11.95
CA TRP A 302 14.13 -5.24 12.12
C TRP A 302 14.16 -3.89 12.84
N SER A 303 13.29 -2.99 12.42
CA SER A 303 12.96 -1.73 13.10
C SER A 303 11.44 -1.51 13.11
N GLY A 304 10.94 -0.76 14.09
CA GLY A 304 9.54 -0.33 14.15
C GLY A 304 9.31 0.95 13.34
N LEU A 305 8.05 1.21 12.97
CA LEU A 305 7.62 2.51 12.44
C LEU A 305 6.95 3.28 13.59
N GLY A 306 7.71 4.15 14.25
CA GLY A 306 7.28 4.81 15.49
C GLY A 306 6.82 3.81 16.55
N THR A 307 5.65 4.05 17.16
CA THR A 307 5.03 3.12 18.13
C THR A 307 4.18 2.02 17.48
N GLY A 308 4.09 2.00 16.15
CA GLY A 308 3.26 1.06 15.38
C GLY A 308 1.79 1.50 15.27
N VAL A 309 0.89 0.53 15.08
CA VAL A 309 -0.56 0.75 15.06
C VAL A 309 -1.27 -0.13 16.09
N GLU A 310 -2.35 0.37 16.69
CA GLU A 310 -3.13 -0.33 17.72
C GLU A 310 -4.54 0.25 17.93
N PRO A 311 -5.42 -0.43 18.69
CA PRO A 311 -5.45 -1.89 18.83
C PRO A 311 -5.80 -2.54 17.49
N GLY A 312 -5.55 -3.84 17.32
CA GLY A 312 -5.82 -4.55 16.06
C GLY A 312 -4.60 -4.54 15.14
N GLY A 313 -4.76 -4.63 13.82
CA GLY A 313 -3.64 -4.96 12.92
C GLY A 313 -3.76 -4.45 11.49
N VAL A 314 -2.63 -4.49 10.79
CA VAL A 314 -2.49 -4.03 9.40
C VAL A 314 -2.86 -5.17 8.43
N GLN A 315 -3.69 -4.86 7.44
CA GLN A 315 -4.16 -5.81 6.42
C GLN A 315 -3.85 -5.37 5.00
N ALA A 316 -3.66 -4.08 4.76
CA ALA A 316 -3.29 -3.54 3.46
C ALA A 316 -2.14 -2.56 3.60
N LEU A 317 -1.21 -2.60 2.65
CA LEU A 317 -0.09 -1.68 2.53
C LEU A 317 0.03 -1.26 1.06
N LEU A 318 0.21 0.03 0.81
CA LEU A 318 0.42 0.58 -0.52
C LEU A 318 1.47 1.70 -0.42
N VAL A 319 2.47 1.67 -1.30
CA VAL A 319 3.39 2.80 -1.48
C VAL A 319 2.88 3.62 -2.64
N LEU A 320 2.67 4.92 -2.41
CA LEU A 320 2.26 5.88 -3.42
C LEU A 320 3.47 6.37 -4.25
N ASP A 321 3.23 6.98 -5.40
CA ASP A 321 4.29 7.46 -6.30
C ASP A 321 5.17 8.55 -5.67
N ASN A 322 4.67 9.27 -4.67
CA ASN A 322 5.43 10.22 -3.86
C ASN A 322 6.23 9.57 -2.71
N GLY A 323 6.30 8.23 -2.67
CA GLY A 323 7.02 7.48 -1.63
C GLY A 323 6.26 7.29 -0.32
N HIS A 324 5.07 7.88 -0.17
CA HIS A 324 4.29 7.76 1.06
C HIS A 324 3.72 6.35 1.22
N LEU A 325 3.80 5.82 2.43
CA LEU A 325 3.24 4.52 2.77
C LEU A 325 1.82 4.70 3.33
N MET A 326 0.84 4.15 2.63
CA MET A 326 -0.53 4.01 3.09
C MET A 326 -0.71 2.69 3.83
N VAL A 327 -1.33 2.75 5.00
CA VAL A 327 -1.51 1.61 5.91
C VAL A 327 -3.00 1.44 6.19
N GLY A 328 -3.58 0.34 5.74
CA GLY A 328 -4.97 -0.03 5.97
C GLY A 328 -5.11 -1.23 6.91
N GLY A 329 -6.16 -1.26 7.71
CA GLY A 329 -6.43 -2.42 8.57
C GLY A 329 -7.59 -2.20 9.52
N ASN A 330 -7.57 -2.94 10.62
CA ASN A 330 -8.47 -2.76 11.75
C ASN A 330 -7.65 -2.17 12.90
N PHE A 331 -7.47 -0.85 12.90
CA PHE A 331 -6.80 -0.14 13.98
C PHE A 331 -7.47 1.19 14.26
N THR A 332 -7.27 1.77 15.45
CA THR A 332 -7.83 3.09 15.79
C THR A 332 -6.77 4.13 16.11
N ILE A 333 -5.51 3.71 16.22
CA ILE A 333 -4.35 4.53 16.55
C ILE A 333 -3.20 4.16 15.63
N ALA A 334 -2.51 5.16 15.10
CA ALA A 334 -1.25 5.02 14.37
C ALA A 334 -0.23 6.02 14.93
N GLY A 335 0.90 5.54 15.44
CA GLY A 335 1.93 6.41 16.02
C GLY A 335 1.50 7.19 17.28
N GLY A 336 0.47 6.73 17.99
CA GLY A 336 -0.15 7.46 19.11
C GLY A 336 -1.21 8.49 18.69
N LEU A 337 -1.43 8.69 17.39
CA LEU A 337 -2.48 9.56 16.85
C LEU A 337 -3.75 8.76 16.55
N ALA A 338 -4.92 9.34 16.83
CA ALA A 338 -6.20 8.75 16.45
C ALA A 338 -6.28 8.65 14.91
N SER A 339 -6.35 7.42 14.40
CA SER A 339 -6.44 7.13 12.97
C SER A 339 -7.18 5.81 12.80
N SER A 340 -8.43 5.88 12.34
CA SER A 340 -9.28 4.69 12.23
C SER A 340 -9.09 4.03 10.87
N CYS A 341 -8.51 2.83 10.90
CA CYS A 341 -8.42 1.84 9.82
C CYS A 341 -7.62 2.24 8.58
N LEU A 342 -7.17 3.49 8.51
CA LEU A 342 -6.31 4.03 7.47
C LEU A 342 -5.37 5.06 8.09
N ALA A 343 -4.09 5.02 7.73
CA ALA A 343 -3.05 5.94 8.18
C ALA A 343 -1.99 6.12 7.08
N ARG A 344 -1.21 7.19 7.18
CA ARG A 344 -0.10 7.48 6.28
C ARG A 344 1.21 7.59 7.07
N TRP A 345 2.26 6.98 6.55
CA TRP A 345 3.63 7.11 7.05
C TRP A 345 4.47 7.78 5.97
N ALA A 346 5.03 8.95 6.29
CA ALA A 346 5.73 9.80 5.33
C ALA A 346 6.86 10.58 6.01
N ALA A 347 7.88 10.93 5.23
CA ALA A 347 8.90 11.91 5.62
C ALA A 347 8.42 13.31 5.23
N ASP A 348 7.31 13.76 5.83
CA ASP A 348 6.85 15.12 5.63
C ASP A 348 7.68 16.02 6.53
N CYS A 349 8.26 17.06 5.96
CA CYS A 349 8.71 18.16 6.77
C CYS A 349 7.49 18.71 7.52
N PRO A 350 7.55 18.91 8.85
CA PRO A 350 6.50 19.64 9.53
C PRO A 350 6.21 20.94 8.76
N PRO A 351 4.99 21.48 8.80
CA PRO A 351 4.62 22.72 8.08
C PRO A 351 5.57 23.92 8.31
N ALA A 352 6.45 23.81 9.30
CA ALA A 352 7.54 24.74 9.61
C ALA A 352 8.71 24.74 8.61
N CYS A 353 8.85 23.72 7.77
CA CYS A 353 9.94 23.60 6.79
C CYS A 353 9.44 23.50 5.35
N ASP A 354 8.14 23.74 5.13
CA ASP A 354 7.59 23.89 3.78
C ASP A 354 7.66 25.38 3.39
N PRO A 355 8.50 25.77 2.41
CA PRO A 355 8.48 27.14 1.91
C PRO A 355 7.19 27.46 1.12
N ASP A 356 6.38 26.46 0.78
CA ASP A 356 5.05 26.56 0.18
C ASP A 356 3.97 26.38 1.27
N VAL A 357 3.95 27.33 2.22
CA VAL A 357 3.11 27.30 3.42
C VAL A 357 1.61 27.27 3.07
N ASN A 358 1.23 27.80 1.91
CA ASN A 358 -0.16 27.83 1.47
C ASN A 358 -0.56 26.63 0.58
N CYS A 359 0.39 25.76 0.25
CA CYS A 359 0.24 24.56 -0.57
C CYS A 359 -0.33 24.84 -1.98
N ASP A 360 0.03 25.96 -2.60
CA ASP A 360 -0.41 26.36 -3.94
C ASP A 360 0.51 25.84 -5.06
N GLY A 361 1.64 25.24 -4.71
CA GLY A 361 2.63 24.68 -5.62
C GLY A 361 3.70 25.68 -6.07
N ALA A 362 3.74 26.89 -5.51
CA ALA A 362 4.70 27.92 -5.86
C ALA A 362 5.17 28.73 -4.63
N VAL A 363 6.46 28.60 -4.27
CA VAL A 363 7.09 29.43 -3.24
C VAL A 363 7.14 30.91 -3.66
N ASN A 364 6.30 31.76 -3.08
CA ASN A 364 6.12 33.15 -3.45
C ASN A 364 5.66 34.03 -2.26
N GLY A 365 5.33 35.30 -2.51
CA GLY A 365 4.94 36.24 -1.44
C GLY A 365 3.66 35.87 -0.69
N PHE A 366 2.81 35.01 -1.25
CA PHE A 366 1.59 34.53 -0.60
C PHE A 366 1.87 33.48 0.49
N ASP A 367 3.01 32.80 0.45
CA ASP A 367 3.44 31.90 1.53
C ASP A 367 3.85 32.67 2.79
N VAL A 368 4.41 33.87 2.59
CA VAL A 368 4.77 34.78 3.68
C VAL A 368 3.50 35.29 4.38
N GLU A 369 2.49 35.73 3.61
CA GLU A 369 1.21 36.15 4.16
C GLU A 369 0.48 34.99 4.88
N ALA A 370 0.58 33.77 4.35
CA ALA A 370 0.01 32.58 4.98
C ALA A 370 0.74 32.20 6.28
N ALA A 371 2.07 32.29 6.31
CA ALA A 371 2.88 32.06 7.50
C ALA A 371 2.55 33.10 8.58
N GLU A 372 2.50 34.39 8.24
CA GLU A 372 2.16 35.48 9.17
C GLU A 372 0.75 35.34 9.76
N GLN A 373 -0.23 34.91 8.95
CA GLN A 373 -1.59 34.64 9.43
C GLN A 373 -1.65 33.41 10.36
N ALA A 374 -0.82 32.39 10.12
CA ALA A 374 -0.79 31.17 10.93
C ALA A 374 -0.21 31.39 12.33
N VAL A 375 0.74 32.32 12.50
CA VAL A 375 1.36 32.62 13.81
C VAL A 375 0.66 33.71 14.62
N ASN A 376 -0.26 34.49 14.05
CA ASN A 376 -0.97 35.59 14.75
C ASN A 376 -0.03 36.50 15.58
N GLY A 377 1.23 36.64 15.15
CA GLY A 377 2.29 37.38 15.84
C GLY A 377 2.92 36.74 17.08
N ASP A 378 2.66 35.47 17.43
CA ASP A 378 3.23 34.80 18.61
C ASP A 378 4.13 33.61 18.24
N PHE A 379 5.45 33.83 18.32
CA PHE A 379 6.50 32.86 17.99
C PHE A 379 6.94 31.99 19.19
N THR A 380 6.26 32.08 20.35
CA THR A 380 6.74 31.43 21.59
C THR A 380 6.51 29.91 21.66
N ASN A 381 5.80 29.32 20.70
CA ASN A 381 5.49 27.88 20.66
C ASN A 381 6.28 27.07 19.62
N PHE A 382 7.27 27.66 18.95
CA PHE A 382 8.20 26.92 18.08
C PHE A 382 9.38 26.36 18.88
N CYS A 383 9.83 25.15 18.55
CA CYS A 383 11.09 24.61 19.07
C CYS A 383 12.22 25.61 18.80
N GLN A 384 12.81 26.15 19.87
CA GLN A 384 13.72 27.32 19.84
C GLN A 384 15.00 27.14 19.01
N THR A 385 15.29 25.95 18.50
CA THR A 385 16.46 25.68 17.65
C THR A 385 16.17 25.81 16.16
N ASP A 386 14.91 25.80 15.74
CA ASP A 386 14.50 25.58 14.35
C ASP A 386 13.93 26.84 13.67
N ALA A 387 13.92 27.98 14.37
CA ALA A 387 13.44 29.28 13.88
C ALA A 387 14.54 30.35 13.75
N ASP A 388 15.80 29.94 13.86
CA ASP A 388 17.00 30.77 13.68
C ASP A 388 17.48 30.66 12.21
N TYR A 389 16.77 31.35 11.31
CA TYR A 389 17.02 31.30 9.86
C TYR A 389 18.34 31.95 9.49
N ASN A 390 18.81 32.92 10.27
CA ASN A 390 20.07 33.61 10.04
C ASN A 390 21.28 32.93 10.75
N LYS A 391 21.02 31.91 11.59
CA LYS A 391 21.99 31.10 12.34
C LYS A 391 22.79 31.90 13.38
N ASP A 392 22.21 32.93 13.99
CA ASP A 392 22.85 33.78 15.00
C ASP A 392 22.66 33.30 16.45
N GLY A 393 21.83 32.26 16.64
CA GLY A 393 21.52 31.65 17.92
C GLY A 393 20.36 32.29 18.68
N ALA A 394 19.60 33.22 18.08
CA ALA A 394 18.48 33.91 18.71
C ALA A 394 17.29 34.10 17.77
N VAL A 395 16.16 33.45 18.05
CA VAL A 395 14.91 33.61 17.30
C VAL A 395 14.29 34.99 17.54
N ASN A 396 14.34 35.88 16.54
CA ASN A 396 13.89 37.27 16.64
C ASN A 396 13.50 37.88 15.27
N GLY A 397 13.16 39.18 15.23
CA GLY A 397 12.73 39.86 13.99
C GLY A 397 13.77 39.91 12.86
N PHE A 398 15.05 39.66 13.15
CA PHE A 398 16.12 39.58 12.16
C PHE A 398 16.13 38.25 11.38
N ASP A 399 15.42 37.23 11.84
CA ASP A 399 15.21 35.98 11.09
C ASP A 399 14.27 36.18 9.91
N VAL A 400 13.30 37.08 10.06
CA VAL A 400 12.36 37.47 8.99
C VAL A 400 13.09 38.24 7.89
N GLU A 401 13.98 39.17 8.25
CA GLU A 401 14.80 39.92 7.28
C GLU A 401 15.77 39.01 6.51
N ALA A 402 16.24 37.90 7.10
CA ALA A 402 17.10 36.94 6.41
C ALA A 402 16.35 36.12 5.34
N VAL A 403 15.07 35.80 5.59
CA VAL A 403 14.18 35.19 4.61
C VAL A 403 13.90 36.16 3.45
N GLU A 404 13.61 37.43 3.76
CA GLU A 404 13.41 38.48 2.74
C GLU A 404 14.64 38.70 1.84
N GLN A 405 15.86 38.55 2.37
CA GLN A 405 17.09 38.69 1.59
C GLN A 405 17.39 37.46 0.70
N GLY A 406 16.98 36.26 1.10
CA GLY A 406 17.11 35.04 0.28
C GLY A 406 16.22 35.05 -0.97
N VAL A 407 15.06 35.70 -0.91
CA VAL A 407 14.11 35.85 -2.03
C VAL A 407 14.66 36.72 -3.17
N ASN A 408 15.67 37.55 -2.91
CA ASN A 408 16.31 38.41 -3.93
C ASN A 408 17.50 37.76 -4.67
N GLY A 409 17.69 36.44 -4.55
CA GLY A 409 18.55 35.68 -5.46
C GLY A 409 20.05 35.69 -5.14
N ALA A 410 20.45 35.90 -3.89
CA ALA A 410 21.82 35.58 -3.46
C ALA A 410 21.88 34.13 -2.94
N PRO A 411 22.91 33.33 -3.30
CA PRO A 411 23.06 32.00 -2.74
C PRO A 411 23.42 32.08 -1.25
N CYS A 412 22.66 31.39 -0.40
CA CYS A 412 23.02 31.18 1.01
C CYS A 412 24.42 30.55 1.12
N PRO A 413 25.28 31.01 2.05
CA PRO A 413 26.54 30.34 2.40
C PRO A 413 26.36 28.96 3.04
#